data_AF-A0A317QMA0-F1
#
_entry.id   AF-A0A317QMA0-F1
#
_cell.length_a   1.000
_cell.length_b   1.000
_cell.length_c   1.000
_cell.angle_alpha   90.00
_cell.angle_beta   90.00
_cell.angle_gamma   90.00
#
_symmetry.space_group_name_H-M   'P 1'
#
loop_
_entity.id
_entity.type
_entity.pdbx_description
1 polymer ?
#
loop_
_entity_poly.entity_id
_entity_poly.type
_entity_poly.pdbx_seq_one_letter_code
_entity_poly.pdbx_strand_id
1 'polypeptide(L)'
;MADDPSVRAPGRQRPRVLGIFAHPDDETICAGGTFAKYAGAGADVRVVSLTRGGAGQIRDAAVATRATLGAVRERELAAAGRELGLTRTRCLDHPDGGLCDLDARALVDLASDLLGEFDPDVVVTFGPDGFSGHPDHVAVGGAVTAACRELRRATPVRLFHCHLPRSGMLLRDRLATWVVELTTRFQGTRDFVRALSVFSRETTALGYAADFVTVEWFPAGSYLVEQGETATEMHFLLSGAVEIRREGGDGRVRVVDRSGPGEFIGEEGIATGRPRNAHVVAVDDVTSLAFRASDPASLGGPAEQERPRTRSLPSGDRVDARVSTCIDVSDFVGHKIRATAAHRSQYPIDPEMFPDSILREMFGVEYFIRVLPEPELATSLLDD
;
A
#
# COMPACT_ATOMS: atom_id res chain seq x y z
N MET A 1 -5.84 14.61 -32.99
CA MET A 1 -4.76 15.61 -33.10
C MET A 1 -3.70 15.22 -32.07
N ALA A 2 -2.52 14.84 -32.56
CA ALA A 2 -1.42 14.37 -31.74
C ALA A 2 -0.74 15.55 -31.04
N ASP A 3 -0.47 15.39 -29.74
CA ASP A 3 0.16 16.38 -28.87
C ASP A 3 1.63 16.59 -29.30
N ASP A 4 1.98 17.83 -29.65
CA ASP A 4 3.30 18.24 -30.14
C ASP A 4 4.26 18.44 -28.95
N PRO A 5 5.41 17.73 -28.87
CA PRO A 5 6.33 17.79 -27.74
C PRO A 5 7.21 19.06 -27.68
N SER A 6 6.95 20.09 -28.50
CA SER A 6 7.92 21.17 -28.75
C SER A 6 7.65 22.55 -28.12
N VAL A 7 6.77 22.69 -27.12
CA VAL A 7 6.64 23.96 -26.37
C VAL A 7 7.12 23.82 -24.94
N ARG A 8 8.46 23.75 -24.76
CA ARG A 8 9.10 23.95 -23.45
C ARG A 8 9.47 25.43 -23.30
N ALA A 9 8.99 26.07 -22.24
CA ALA A 9 9.41 27.43 -21.89
C ALA A 9 10.95 27.50 -21.68
N PRO A 10 11.64 28.57 -22.12
CA PRO A 10 13.09 28.66 -22.00
C PRO A 10 13.48 28.91 -20.53
N GLY A 11 14.28 28.01 -19.93
CA GLY A 11 15.02 28.31 -18.68
C GLY A 11 15.02 27.25 -17.57
N ARG A 12 14.21 26.20 -17.60
CA ARG A 12 14.23 25.14 -16.55
C ARG A 12 14.84 23.84 -17.07
N GLN A 13 16.01 23.48 -16.54
CA GLN A 13 16.81 22.34 -16.98
C GLN A 13 16.29 20.96 -16.49
N ARG A 14 15.45 20.89 -15.45
CA ARG A 14 14.92 19.63 -14.90
C ARG A 14 13.47 19.80 -14.40
N PRO A 15 12.56 18.83 -14.65
CA PRO A 15 11.23 18.84 -14.04
C PRO A 15 11.31 18.83 -12.51
N ARG A 16 10.42 19.55 -11.84
CA ARG A 16 10.38 19.69 -10.37
C ARG A 16 9.09 19.09 -9.80
N VAL A 17 9.24 18.09 -8.94
CA VAL A 17 8.13 17.36 -8.32
C VAL A 17 8.18 17.56 -6.80
N LEU A 18 7.06 17.96 -6.21
CA LEU A 18 6.94 18.17 -4.76
C LEU A 18 5.86 17.25 -4.17
N GLY A 19 6.25 16.40 -3.23
CA GLY A 19 5.33 15.72 -2.33
C GLY A 19 5.11 16.54 -1.05
N ILE A 20 3.85 16.78 -0.67
CA ILE A 20 3.50 17.39 0.63
C ILE A 20 2.57 16.45 1.38
N PHE A 21 3.03 15.94 2.51
CA PHE A 21 2.36 14.92 3.33
C PHE A 21 2.32 15.30 4.81
N ALA A 22 1.56 14.54 5.61
CA ALA A 22 1.34 14.84 7.02
C ALA A 22 2.48 14.28 7.89
N HIS A 23 2.88 13.02 7.67
CA HIS A 23 3.80 12.29 8.51
C HIS A 23 4.96 11.68 7.71
N PRO A 24 6.11 11.40 8.35
CA PRO A 24 7.17 10.59 7.75
C PRO A 24 6.68 9.16 7.49
N ASP A 25 6.73 8.68 6.24
CA ASP A 25 6.28 7.37 5.68
C ASP A 25 5.19 7.49 4.62
N ASP A 26 4.30 8.46 4.76
CA ASP A 26 3.22 8.77 3.81
C ASP A 26 3.76 8.88 2.37
N GLU A 27 4.93 9.50 2.19
CA GLU A 27 5.52 9.70 0.86
C GLU A 27 5.85 8.37 0.18
N THR A 28 6.34 7.42 0.96
CA THR A 28 6.78 6.11 0.47
C THR A 28 5.57 5.26 0.16
N ILE A 29 4.58 5.25 1.06
CA ILE A 29 3.35 4.46 0.90
C ILE A 29 2.55 4.97 -0.30
N CYS A 30 2.29 6.27 -0.35
CA CYS A 30 1.41 6.86 -1.34
C CYS A 30 2.04 6.93 -2.74
N ALA A 31 3.34 7.28 -2.85
CA ALA A 31 3.93 7.64 -4.14
C ALA A 31 5.43 7.29 -4.27
N GLY A 32 5.96 6.41 -3.42
CA GLY A 32 7.39 6.11 -3.38
C GLY A 32 7.96 5.60 -4.71
N GLY A 33 7.24 4.69 -5.39
CA GLY A 33 7.66 4.17 -6.69
C GLY A 33 7.67 5.26 -7.76
N THR A 34 6.67 6.14 -7.76
CA THR A 34 6.55 7.26 -8.69
C THR A 34 7.66 8.27 -8.47
N PHE A 35 7.99 8.58 -7.21
CA PHE A 35 9.12 9.46 -6.90
C PHE A 35 10.45 8.86 -7.35
N ALA A 36 10.70 7.58 -7.07
CA ALA A 36 11.91 6.89 -7.53
C ALA A 36 12.02 6.89 -9.06
N LYS A 37 10.91 6.64 -9.75
CA LYS A 37 10.84 6.69 -11.21
C LYS A 37 11.24 8.05 -11.77
N TYR A 38 10.65 9.14 -11.27
CA TYR A 38 10.94 10.47 -11.78
C TYR A 38 12.32 11.00 -11.35
N ALA A 39 12.78 10.65 -10.15
CA ALA A 39 14.15 10.93 -9.71
C ALA A 39 15.17 10.22 -10.62
N GLY A 40 14.97 8.94 -10.92
CA GLY A 40 15.80 8.17 -11.86
C GLY A 40 15.80 8.73 -13.28
N ALA A 41 14.71 9.40 -13.69
CA ALA A 41 14.60 10.13 -14.95
C ALA A 41 15.22 11.54 -14.91
N GLY A 42 15.82 11.96 -13.79
CA GLY A 42 16.54 13.23 -13.63
C GLY A 42 15.68 14.42 -13.17
N ALA A 43 14.46 14.19 -12.68
CA ALA A 43 13.66 15.24 -12.05
C ALA A 43 14.26 15.65 -10.68
N ASP A 44 14.12 16.92 -10.30
CA ASP A 44 14.35 17.35 -8.90
C ASP A 44 13.08 17.03 -8.11
N VAL A 45 13.14 15.94 -7.33
CA VAL A 45 12.02 15.47 -6.51
C VAL A 45 12.29 15.81 -5.05
N ARG A 46 11.33 16.47 -4.39
CA ARG A 46 11.39 16.80 -2.96
C ARG A 46 10.14 16.36 -2.24
N VAL A 47 10.31 16.05 -0.95
CA VAL A 47 9.20 15.69 -0.06
C VAL A 47 9.25 16.55 1.19
N VAL A 48 8.09 17.04 1.60
CA VAL A 48 7.89 17.72 2.87
C VAL A 48 6.83 16.97 3.67
N SER A 49 7.17 16.59 4.89
CA SER A 49 6.23 16.13 5.91
C SER A 49 5.95 17.28 6.87
N LEU A 50 4.67 17.60 7.14
CA LEU A 50 4.33 18.74 8.01
C LEU A 50 4.59 18.44 9.50
N THR A 51 4.76 17.18 9.87
CA THR A 51 5.08 16.78 11.25
C THR A 51 6.36 15.95 11.29
N ARG A 52 6.78 15.61 12.51
CA ARG A 52 7.83 14.61 12.76
C ARG A 52 7.29 13.23 13.12
N GLY A 53 5.98 13.01 13.16
CA GLY A 53 5.39 11.71 13.52
C GLY A 53 5.65 11.26 14.98
N GLY A 54 5.81 12.19 15.92
CA GLY A 54 6.18 11.89 17.31
C GLY A 54 5.09 11.25 18.18
N ALA A 55 3.83 11.29 17.74
CA ALA A 55 2.67 10.68 18.40
C ALA A 55 2.41 9.25 17.91
N GLY A 56 2.98 8.84 16.77
CA GLY A 56 2.88 7.49 16.21
C GLY A 56 3.33 6.33 17.13
N GLN A 57 2.95 5.11 16.76
CA GLN A 57 3.35 3.89 17.45
C GLN A 57 4.81 3.51 17.11
N ILE A 58 5.54 3.01 18.11
CA ILE A 58 6.88 2.45 17.94
C ILE A 58 6.77 0.94 17.78
N ARG A 59 7.07 0.43 16.58
CA ARG A 59 7.04 -1.01 16.27
C ARG A 59 8.39 -1.69 16.50
N ASP A 60 9.49 -0.94 16.50
CA ASP A 60 10.82 -1.43 16.91
C ASP A 60 11.32 -0.63 18.11
N ALA A 61 11.25 -1.26 19.29
CA ALA A 61 11.70 -0.65 20.53
C ALA A 61 13.23 -0.43 20.58
N ALA A 62 14.00 -1.07 19.68
CA ALA A 62 15.45 -0.89 19.64
C ALA A 62 15.86 0.44 19.00
N VAL A 63 14.99 1.10 18.22
CA VAL A 63 15.38 2.28 17.43
C VAL A 63 14.87 3.60 18.01
N ALA A 64 13.81 3.59 18.81
CA ALA A 64 13.19 4.81 19.33
C ALA A 64 12.53 4.65 20.70
N THR A 65 12.39 5.79 21.38
CA THR A 65 11.54 5.97 22.57
C THR A 65 10.52 7.07 22.27
N ARG A 66 9.49 7.23 23.11
CA ARG A 66 8.50 8.31 22.94
C ARG A 66 9.16 9.70 22.83
N ALA A 67 10.21 9.95 23.62
CA ALA A 67 10.91 11.23 23.62
C ALA A 67 11.80 11.44 22.37
N THR A 68 12.30 10.36 21.77
CA THR A 68 13.22 10.44 20.61
C THR A 68 12.55 10.21 19.27
N LEU A 69 11.28 9.76 19.25
CA LEU A 69 10.59 9.29 18.04
C LEU A 69 10.59 10.30 16.90
N GLY A 70 10.28 11.57 17.16
CA GLY A 70 10.24 12.58 16.11
C GLY A 70 11.60 12.79 15.42
N ALA A 71 12.68 12.83 16.20
CA ALA A 71 14.04 12.96 15.66
C ALA A 71 14.50 11.70 14.92
N VAL A 72 14.03 10.52 15.35
CA VAL A 72 14.28 9.25 14.65
C VAL A 72 13.56 9.27 13.31
N ARG A 73 12.26 9.56 13.28
CA ARG A 73 11.45 9.57 12.05
C ARG A 73 11.90 10.62 11.03
N GLU A 74 12.42 11.77 11.46
CA GLU A 74 13.05 12.73 10.55
C GLU A 74 14.29 12.14 9.84
N ARG A 75 15.11 11.35 10.55
CA ARG A 75 16.26 10.64 9.97
C ARG A 75 15.81 9.47 9.08
N GLU A 76 14.74 8.79 9.46
CA GLU A 76 14.13 7.72 8.67
C GLU A 76 13.60 8.26 7.34
N LEU A 77 12.87 9.39 7.34
CA LEU A 77 12.45 10.08 6.12
C LEU A 77 13.64 10.47 5.22
N ALA A 78 14.72 10.96 5.82
CA ALA A 78 15.94 11.26 5.06
C ALA A 78 16.60 10.00 4.49
N ALA A 79 16.52 8.86 5.17
CA ALA A 79 17.02 7.58 4.68
C ALA A 79 16.15 7.01 3.55
N ALA A 80 14.83 7.01 3.73
CA ALA A 80 13.86 6.67 2.70
C ALA A 80 14.06 7.54 1.45
N GLY A 81 14.23 8.85 1.65
CA GLY A 81 14.50 9.78 0.55
C GLY A 81 15.77 9.45 -0.25
N ARG A 82 16.82 8.92 0.39
CA ARG A 82 18.03 8.46 -0.34
C ARG A 82 17.74 7.22 -1.16
N GLU A 83 16.99 6.25 -0.61
CA GLU A 83 16.60 5.04 -1.35
C GLU A 83 15.74 5.38 -2.57
N LEU A 84 14.86 6.38 -2.47
CA LEU A 84 14.01 6.85 -3.56
C LEU A 84 14.72 7.84 -4.51
N GLY A 85 15.97 8.24 -4.24
CA GLY A 85 16.70 9.21 -5.07
C GLY A 85 16.19 10.66 -4.97
N LEU A 86 15.49 11.02 -3.89
CA LEU A 86 14.98 12.38 -3.69
C LEU A 86 16.13 13.37 -3.49
N THR A 87 16.00 14.58 -4.05
CA THR A 87 16.99 15.65 -3.86
C THR A 87 16.98 16.17 -2.42
N ARG A 88 15.80 16.23 -1.80
CA ARG A 88 15.63 16.76 -0.44
C ARG A 88 14.38 16.21 0.22
N THR A 89 14.50 15.89 1.50
CA THR A 89 13.36 15.69 2.40
C THR A 89 13.39 16.71 3.53
N ARG A 90 12.23 17.02 4.11
CA ARG A 90 12.10 17.94 5.24
C ARG A 90 10.91 17.56 6.11
N CYS A 91 11.10 17.53 7.41
CA CYS A 91 10.00 17.58 8.38
C CYS A 91 9.79 19.03 8.86
N LEU A 92 8.54 19.41 9.06
CA LEU A 92 8.18 20.59 9.85
C LEU A 92 7.79 20.17 11.27
N ASP A 93 7.65 21.15 12.15
CA ASP A 93 7.46 20.94 13.59
C ASP A 93 6.02 21.20 14.04
N HIS A 94 5.04 20.72 13.25
CA HIS A 94 3.64 20.76 13.66
C HIS A 94 3.25 19.54 14.49
N PRO A 95 2.21 19.64 15.34
CA PRO A 95 1.73 18.53 16.15
C PRO A 95 1.23 17.36 15.30
N ASP A 96 1.79 16.17 15.53
CA ASP A 96 1.32 14.89 14.98
C ASP A 96 -0.04 14.51 15.58
N GLY A 97 -1.05 14.32 14.73
CA GLY A 97 -2.45 14.11 15.12
C GLY A 97 -3.24 15.40 15.39
N GLY A 98 -2.62 16.57 15.17
CA GLY A 98 -3.22 17.88 15.48
C GLY A 98 -3.18 18.87 14.31
N LEU A 99 -2.83 18.44 13.10
CA LEU A 99 -2.88 19.30 11.92
C LEU A 99 -4.33 19.69 11.60
N CYS A 100 -5.29 18.78 11.80
CA CYS A 100 -6.71 19.07 11.59
C CYS A 100 -7.28 20.15 12.52
N ASP A 101 -6.62 20.40 13.66
CA ASP A 101 -7.04 21.40 14.65
C ASP A 101 -6.41 22.78 14.39
N LEU A 102 -5.47 22.87 13.45
CA LEU A 102 -4.90 24.15 13.05
C LEU A 102 -5.91 24.97 12.25
N ASP A 103 -5.73 26.30 12.29
CA ASP A 103 -6.50 27.18 11.42
C ASP A 103 -6.28 26.81 9.95
N ALA A 104 -7.38 26.60 9.23
CA ALA A 104 -7.34 26.13 7.85
C ALA A 104 -6.60 27.12 6.94
N ARG A 105 -6.72 28.43 7.17
CA ARG A 105 -6.00 29.43 6.38
C ARG A 105 -4.50 29.37 6.66
N ALA A 106 -4.09 29.20 7.90
CA ALA A 106 -2.68 29.03 8.25
C ALA A 106 -2.03 27.83 7.54
N LEU A 107 -2.74 26.70 7.41
CA LEU A 107 -2.26 25.55 6.63
C LEU A 107 -2.16 25.85 5.13
N VAL A 108 -3.11 26.60 4.56
CA VAL A 108 -3.06 27.03 3.15
C VAL A 108 -1.88 27.97 2.90
N ASP A 109 -1.62 28.91 3.82
CA ASP A 109 -0.50 29.83 3.72
C ASP A 109 0.83 29.08 3.81
N LEU A 110 0.94 28.12 4.74
CA LEU A 110 2.11 27.24 4.83
C LEU A 110 2.35 26.46 3.54
N ALA A 111 1.31 25.86 2.97
CA ALA A 111 1.43 25.15 1.70
C ALA A 111 1.83 26.11 0.56
N SER A 112 1.29 27.32 0.54
CA SER A 112 1.64 28.36 -0.43
C SER A 112 3.11 28.78 -0.35
N ASP A 113 3.67 28.90 0.86
CA ASP A 113 5.09 29.18 1.08
C ASP A 113 5.98 28.05 0.54
N LEU A 114 5.62 26.79 0.77
CA LEU A 114 6.34 25.64 0.22
C LEU A 114 6.30 25.61 -1.31
N LEU A 115 5.14 25.92 -1.91
CA LEU A 115 4.98 26.05 -3.35
C LEU A 115 5.81 27.22 -3.91
N GLY A 116 5.91 28.33 -3.20
CA GLY A 116 6.75 29.47 -3.57
C GLY A 116 8.25 29.19 -3.46
N GLU A 117 8.70 28.55 -2.38
CA GLU A 117 10.10 28.15 -2.17
C GLU A 117 10.58 27.21 -3.29
N PHE A 118 9.74 26.24 -3.65
CA PHE A 118 10.13 25.17 -4.56
C PHE A 118 9.58 25.34 -5.99
N ASP A 119 8.67 26.26 -6.26
CA ASP A 119 8.16 26.56 -7.60
C ASP A 119 7.91 25.28 -8.47
N PRO A 120 7.17 24.26 -7.98
CA PRO A 120 7.08 22.93 -8.62
C PRO A 120 6.33 22.93 -9.94
N ASP A 121 6.63 21.96 -10.82
CA ASP A 121 5.83 21.67 -12.02
C ASP A 121 4.70 20.66 -11.72
N VAL A 122 4.92 19.80 -10.72
CA VAL A 122 4.01 18.76 -10.26
C VAL A 122 3.97 18.76 -8.73
N VAL A 123 2.76 18.67 -8.17
CA VAL A 123 2.52 18.52 -6.74
C VAL A 123 1.74 17.23 -6.50
N VAL A 124 2.17 16.46 -5.50
CA VAL A 124 1.53 15.21 -5.07
C VAL A 124 1.15 15.33 -3.59
N THR A 125 -0.09 15.02 -3.25
CA THR A 125 -0.61 15.08 -1.87
C THR A 125 -1.85 14.17 -1.72
N PHE A 126 -2.56 14.25 -0.59
CA PHE A 126 -3.77 13.45 -0.33
C PHE A 126 -5.01 13.96 -1.07
N GLY A 127 -5.93 13.03 -1.33
CA GLY A 127 -7.29 13.34 -1.77
C GLY A 127 -8.22 13.79 -0.62
N PRO A 128 -9.49 14.10 -0.92
CA PRO A 128 -10.49 14.47 0.08
C PRO A 128 -10.76 13.38 1.13
N ASP A 129 -10.46 12.13 0.80
CA ASP A 129 -10.52 10.96 1.68
C ASP A 129 -9.28 10.81 2.57
N GLY A 130 -8.26 11.66 2.39
CA GLY A 130 -7.01 11.60 3.16
C GLY A 130 -6.20 10.33 2.89
N PHE A 131 -6.49 9.58 1.82
CA PHE A 131 -5.91 8.27 1.49
C PHE A 131 -6.27 7.14 2.50
N SER A 132 -6.06 7.35 3.80
CA SER A 132 -6.37 6.41 4.90
C SER A 132 -7.59 6.82 5.75
N GLY A 133 -8.16 8.01 5.52
CA GLY A 133 -9.18 8.61 6.39
C GLY A 133 -8.64 9.36 7.62
N HIS A 134 -7.32 9.44 7.79
CA HIS A 134 -6.73 10.17 8.92
C HIS A 134 -7.04 11.68 8.84
N PRO A 135 -7.52 12.33 9.92
CA PRO A 135 -7.89 13.75 9.90
C PRO A 135 -6.79 14.69 9.40
N ASP A 136 -5.54 14.48 9.84
CA ASP A 136 -4.41 15.28 9.36
C ASP A 136 -4.18 15.14 7.85
N HIS A 137 -4.42 13.96 7.27
CA HIS A 137 -4.23 13.76 5.84
C HIS A 137 -5.28 14.53 5.04
N VAL A 138 -6.53 14.52 5.51
CA VAL A 138 -7.63 15.30 4.93
C VAL A 138 -7.32 16.80 5.01
N ALA A 139 -6.85 17.28 6.17
CA ALA A 139 -6.49 18.68 6.37
C ALA A 139 -5.35 19.12 5.44
N VAL A 140 -4.28 18.33 5.34
CA VAL A 140 -3.14 18.60 4.44
C VAL A 140 -3.57 18.57 2.97
N GLY A 141 -4.30 17.55 2.55
CA GLY A 141 -4.79 17.44 1.17
C GLY A 141 -5.66 18.62 0.77
N GLY A 142 -6.58 19.03 1.66
CA GLY A 142 -7.42 20.22 1.47
C GLY A 142 -6.60 21.50 1.35
N ALA A 143 -5.66 21.74 2.26
CA ALA A 143 -4.84 22.94 2.30
C ALA A 143 -3.93 23.06 1.07
N VAL A 144 -3.24 21.98 0.69
CA VAL A 144 -2.37 21.95 -0.50
C VAL A 144 -3.20 22.17 -1.77
N THR A 145 -4.40 21.60 -1.85
CA THR A 145 -5.31 21.80 -2.99
C THR A 145 -5.74 23.26 -3.13
N ALA A 146 -6.12 23.90 -2.01
CA ALA A 146 -6.48 25.31 -2.00
C ALA A 146 -5.28 26.20 -2.40
N ALA A 147 -4.09 25.95 -1.83
CA ALA A 147 -2.88 26.68 -2.17
C ALA A 147 -2.52 26.56 -3.67
N CYS A 148 -2.62 25.36 -4.26
CA CYS A 148 -2.39 25.18 -5.69
C CYS A 148 -3.42 25.92 -6.57
N ARG A 149 -4.67 26.06 -6.13
CA ARG A 149 -5.72 26.83 -6.84
C ARG A 149 -5.51 28.34 -6.75
N GLU A 150 -5.00 28.81 -5.61
CA GLU A 150 -4.69 30.22 -5.39
C GLU A 150 -3.42 30.67 -6.12
N LEU A 151 -2.53 29.71 -6.44
CA LEU A 151 -1.26 29.97 -7.11
C LEU A 151 -1.46 30.59 -8.50
N ARG A 152 -1.12 31.88 -8.64
CA ARG A 152 -1.14 32.60 -9.92
C ARG A 152 0.20 32.43 -10.63
N ARG A 153 0.26 31.60 -11.69
CA ARG A 153 1.47 31.38 -12.50
C ARG A 153 1.15 31.38 -13.99
N ALA A 154 2.15 31.74 -14.80
CA ALA A 154 2.05 31.70 -16.26
C ALA A 154 1.87 30.26 -16.80
N THR A 155 2.51 29.29 -16.14
CA THR A 155 2.30 27.86 -16.40
C THR A 155 1.56 27.24 -15.22
N PRO A 156 0.39 26.62 -15.43
CA PRO A 156 -0.37 25.98 -14.36
C PRO A 156 0.43 24.84 -13.71
N VAL A 157 0.39 24.76 -12.38
CA VAL A 157 0.89 23.60 -11.66
C VAL A 157 0.00 22.39 -11.92
N ARG A 158 0.58 21.20 -12.02
CA ARG A 158 -0.19 19.95 -12.08
C ARG A 158 -0.31 19.36 -10.69
N LEU A 159 -1.53 19.20 -10.20
CA LEU A 159 -1.82 18.63 -8.88
C LEU A 159 -2.39 17.23 -9.05
N PHE A 160 -1.79 16.28 -8.34
CA PHE A 160 -2.25 14.89 -8.26
C PHE A 160 -2.53 14.52 -6.81
N HIS A 161 -3.71 13.96 -6.57
CA HIS A 161 -4.06 13.31 -5.32
C HIS A 161 -3.71 11.83 -5.40
N CYS A 162 -2.97 11.33 -4.41
CA CYS A 162 -2.74 9.91 -4.23
C CYS A 162 -4.07 9.20 -4.01
N HIS A 163 -4.26 8.06 -4.67
CA HIS A 163 -5.49 7.29 -4.55
C HIS A 163 -5.16 5.81 -4.45
N LEU A 164 -5.92 5.10 -3.62
CA LEU A 164 -5.91 3.64 -3.56
C LEU A 164 -7.21 3.14 -4.14
N PRO A 165 -7.19 2.52 -5.33
CA PRO A 165 -8.40 1.94 -5.87
C PRO A 165 -8.87 0.81 -4.96
N ARG A 166 -10.19 0.75 -4.73
CA ARG A 166 -10.78 -0.42 -4.06
C ARG A 166 -10.62 -1.64 -4.96
N SER A 167 -9.73 -2.56 -4.57
CA SER A 167 -9.58 -3.85 -5.25
C SER A 167 -10.59 -4.85 -4.71
N GLY A 168 -11.34 -5.51 -5.60
CA GLY A 168 -12.23 -6.61 -5.23
C GLY A 168 -11.52 -7.95 -5.01
N MET A 169 -10.20 -7.99 -5.14
CA MET A 169 -9.38 -9.19 -4.99
C MET A 169 -8.76 -9.21 -3.59
N LEU A 170 -8.91 -10.33 -2.88
CA LEU A 170 -8.35 -10.53 -1.54
C LEU A 170 -6.83 -10.77 -1.63
N LEU A 171 -6.06 -10.31 -0.65
CA LEU A 171 -4.62 -10.62 -0.54
C LEU A 171 -4.42 -12.13 -0.39
N ARG A 172 -5.34 -12.85 0.26
CA ARG A 172 -5.40 -14.31 0.30
C ARG A 172 -5.39 -14.94 -1.09
N ASP A 173 -6.20 -14.44 -2.01
CA ASP A 173 -6.35 -15.04 -3.35
C ASP A 173 -5.06 -14.85 -4.17
N ARG A 174 -4.40 -13.70 -4.00
CA ARG A 174 -3.08 -13.41 -4.59
C ARG A 174 -1.99 -14.30 -4.02
N LEU A 175 -1.91 -14.39 -2.69
CA LEU A 175 -0.96 -15.27 -2.01
C LEU A 175 -1.17 -16.73 -2.41
N ALA A 176 -2.42 -17.19 -2.51
CA ALA A 176 -2.72 -18.55 -2.93
C ALA A 176 -2.24 -18.84 -4.34
N THR A 177 -2.54 -17.95 -5.29
CA THR A 177 -2.09 -18.08 -6.69
C THR A 177 -0.56 -18.11 -6.75
N TRP A 178 0.09 -17.18 -6.06
CA TRP A 178 1.54 -17.11 -6.00
C TRP A 178 2.17 -18.40 -5.44
N VAL A 179 1.69 -18.90 -4.30
CA VAL A 179 2.26 -20.11 -3.68
C VAL A 179 2.15 -21.32 -4.62
N VAL A 180 1.04 -21.46 -5.36
CA VAL A 180 0.85 -22.55 -6.33
C VAL A 180 1.76 -22.43 -7.55
N GLU A 181 2.14 -21.21 -7.95
CA GLU A 181 3.05 -20.97 -9.08
C GLU A 181 4.52 -21.23 -8.73
N LEU A 182 4.87 -21.35 -7.44
CA LEU A 182 6.23 -21.64 -7.02
C LEU A 182 6.67 -23.04 -7.46
N THR A 183 7.86 -23.11 -8.06
CA THR A 183 8.49 -24.38 -8.44
C THR A 183 9.18 -25.08 -7.26
N THR A 184 9.39 -24.37 -6.15
CA THR A 184 10.00 -24.85 -4.91
C THR A 184 9.14 -24.46 -3.72
N ARG A 185 9.12 -25.28 -2.67
CA ARG A 185 8.38 -24.93 -1.44
C ARG A 185 8.89 -23.63 -0.83
N PHE A 186 7.96 -22.74 -0.53
CA PHE A 186 8.24 -21.53 0.22
C PHE A 186 8.48 -21.84 1.70
N GLN A 187 9.49 -21.19 2.30
CA GLN A 187 9.67 -21.17 3.74
C GLN A 187 9.79 -19.72 4.21
N GLY A 188 8.73 -19.23 4.84
CA GLY A 188 8.68 -17.88 5.39
C GLY A 188 9.49 -17.75 6.68
N THR A 189 10.05 -16.57 6.90
CA THR A 189 10.80 -16.20 8.10
C THR A 189 9.87 -15.58 9.16
N ARG A 190 10.39 -15.36 10.38
CA ARG A 190 9.67 -14.57 11.40
C ARG A 190 9.38 -13.15 10.93
N ASP A 191 10.30 -12.57 10.16
CA ASP A 191 10.12 -11.25 9.58
C ASP A 191 8.99 -11.28 8.56
N PHE A 192 8.93 -12.30 7.69
CA PHE A 192 7.82 -12.52 6.75
C PHE A 192 6.45 -12.48 7.45
N VAL A 193 6.31 -13.24 8.55
CA VAL A 193 5.10 -13.23 9.39
C VAL A 193 4.79 -11.85 9.93
N ARG A 194 5.83 -11.14 10.41
CA ARG A 194 5.68 -9.80 10.96
C ARG A 194 5.17 -8.83 9.91
N ALA A 195 5.75 -8.80 8.72
CA ALA A 195 5.25 -7.91 7.68
C ALA A 195 3.89 -8.31 7.18
N LEU A 196 3.58 -9.61 7.03
CA LEU A 196 2.21 -10.03 6.71
C LEU A 196 1.21 -9.48 7.73
N SER A 197 1.54 -9.51 9.02
CA SER A 197 0.69 -8.91 10.07
C SER A 197 0.63 -7.38 10.01
N VAL A 198 1.73 -6.71 9.64
CA VAL A 198 1.71 -5.25 9.44
C VAL A 198 0.86 -4.91 8.22
N PHE A 199 1.15 -5.50 7.06
CA PHE A 199 0.41 -5.29 5.83
C PHE A 199 -1.06 -5.66 5.99
N SER A 200 -1.42 -6.78 6.64
CA SER A 200 -2.83 -7.18 6.80
C SER A 200 -3.66 -6.26 7.70
N ARG A 201 -3.02 -5.52 8.61
CA ARG A 201 -3.70 -4.53 9.47
C ARG A 201 -3.83 -3.18 8.78
N GLU A 202 -2.84 -2.84 7.95
CA GLU A 202 -2.86 -1.61 7.14
C GLU A 202 -3.62 -1.80 5.81
N THR A 203 -3.89 -3.03 5.34
CA THR A 203 -4.54 -3.31 4.05
C THR A 203 -5.95 -2.73 3.94
N THR A 204 -6.66 -2.62 5.06
CA THR A 204 -7.97 -1.93 5.10
C THR A 204 -7.81 -0.42 4.88
N ALA A 205 -6.73 0.17 5.39
CA ALA A 205 -6.35 1.56 5.12
C ALA A 205 -5.77 1.73 3.69
N LEU A 206 -5.26 0.64 3.09
CA LEU A 206 -4.74 0.62 1.73
C LEU A 206 -5.78 0.23 0.66
N GLY A 207 -7.07 0.17 1.00
CA GLY A 207 -8.16 -0.05 0.03
C GLY A 207 -8.29 -1.48 -0.54
N TYR A 208 -7.59 -2.47 0.02
CA TYR A 208 -7.81 -3.88 -0.32
C TYR A 208 -9.00 -4.44 0.47
N ALA A 209 -9.73 -5.40 -0.13
CA ALA A 209 -10.74 -6.16 0.60
C ALA A 209 -10.11 -6.78 1.86
N ALA A 210 -10.77 -6.62 3.01
CA ALA A 210 -10.22 -7.01 4.30
C ALA A 210 -10.04 -8.53 4.37
N ASP A 211 -8.79 -9.00 4.30
CA ASP A 211 -8.48 -10.33 4.79
C ASP A 211 -8.47 -10.29 6.31
N PHE A 212 -9.26 -11.15 6.92
CA PHE A 212 -9.13 -11.41 8.35
C PHE A 212 -8.03 -12.44 8.53
N VAL A 213 -6.92 -11.98 9.13
CA VAL A 213 -5.86 -12.86 9.59
C VAL A 213 -6.10 -13.15 11.06
N THR A 214 -6.49 -14.39 11.38
CA THR A 214 -6.67 -14.84 12.77
C THR A 214 -5.59 -15.82 13.16
N VAL A 215 -5.15 -15.76 14.42
CA VAL A 215 -4.29 -16.80 14.99
C VAL A 215 -5.18 -17.96 15.42
N GLU A 216 -4.91 -19.15 14.90
CA GLU A 216 -5.63 -20.36 15.27
C GLU A 216 -4.69 -21.38 15.91
N TRP A 217 -5.25 -22.17 16.83
CA TRP A 217 -4.52 -23.19 17.56
C TRP A 217 -5.27 -24.52 17.46
N PHE A 218 -4.51 -25.57 17.17
CA PHE A 218 -4.99 -26.91 16.88
C PHE A 218 -4.22 -27.93 17.73
N PRO A 219 -4.87 -28.72 18.59
CA PRO A 219 -4.19 -29.77 19.34
C PRO A 219 -3.76 -30.92 18.43
N ALA A 220 -2.74 -31.68 18.82
CA ALA A 220 -2.33 -32.87 18.09
C ALA A 220 -3.52 -33.83 17.77
N GLY A 221 -3.56 -34.32 16.52
CA GLY A 221 -4.61 -35.20 16.00
C GLY A 221 -5.86 -34.49 15.45
N SER A 222 -5.96 -33.17 15.59
CA SER A 222 -7.08 -32.39 15.04
C SER A 222 -6.94 -32.12 13.55
N TYR A 223 -8.07 -31.94 12.86
CA TYR A 223 -8.10 -31.53 11.46
C TYR A 223 -8.02 -30.01 11.38
N LEU A 224 -7.11 -29.52 10.55
CA LEU A 224 -7.09 -28.12 10.12
C LEU A 224 -8.00 -27.94 8.90
N VAL A 225 -8.03 -28.94 8.03
CA VAL A 225 -8.73 -28.94 6.74
C VAL A 225 -9.22 -30.35 6.48
N GLU A 226 -10.47 -30.49 6.04
CA GLU A 226 -11.04 -31.80 5.65
C GLU A 226 -11.12 -31.95 4.12
N GLN A 227 -10.76 -33.12 3.60
CA GLN A 227 -10.87 -33.43 2.18
C GLN A 227 -12.34 -33.30 1.73
N GLY A 228 -12.57 -32.58 0.63
CA GLY A 228 -13.88 -32.38 0.04
C GLY A 228 -14.66 -31.17 0.57
N GLU A 229 -14.21 -30.50 1.64
CA GLU A 229 -14.80 -29.23 2.04
C GLU A 229 -14.54 -28.16 0.97
N THR A 230 -15.35 -27.10 0.98
CA THR A 230 -15.08 -25.92 0.15
C THR A 230 -13.91 -25.13 0.74
N ALA A 231 -12.93 -24.79 -0.09
CA ALA A 231 -11.80 -24.00 0.36
C ALA A 231 -12.23 -22.54 0.64
N THR A 232 -12.34 -22.20 1.92
CA THR A 232 -12.71 -20.85 2.38
C THR A 232 -11.55 -20.12 3.04
N GLU A 233 -10.49 -20.82 3.39
CA GLU A 233 -9.30 -20.26 4.03
C GLU A 233 -8.01 -21.01 3.67
N MET A 234 -6.88 -20.35 3.87
CA MET A 234 -5.55 -20.97 3.83
C MET A 234 -4.80 -20.63 5.11
N HIS A 235 -3.85 -21.49 5.50
CA HIS A 235 -3.09 -21.27 6.73
C HIS A 235 -1.60 -21.13 6.45
N PHE A 236 -0.95 -20.26 7.22
CA PHE A 236 0.50 -20.19 7.33
C PHE A 236 0.94 -20.74 8.70
N LEU A 237 1.75 -21.79 8.71
CA LEU A 237 2.14 -22.49 9.94
C LEU A 237 3.19 -21.69 10.71
N LEU A 238 2.88 -21.32 11.96
CA LEU A 238 3.81 -20.61 12.86
C LEU A 238 4.61 -21.58 13.75
N SER A 239 3.99 -22.70 14.14
CA SER A 239 4.59 -23.75 14.97
C SER A 239 3.83 -25.07 14.80
N GLY A 240 4.45 -26.18 15.23
CA GLY A 240 3.91 -27.53 15.07
C GLY A 240 4.13 -28.10 13.66
N ALA A 241 3.69 -29.34 13.46
CA ALA A 241 3.78 -30.04 12.18
C ALA A 241 2.42 -30.61 11.78
N VAL A 242 2.19 -30.73 10.48
CA VAL A 242 0.97 -31.31 9.91
C VAL A 242 1.29 -32.40 8.90
N GLU A 243 0.39 -33.36 8.79
CA GLU A 243 0.36 -34.35 7.72
C GLU A 243 -0.77 -34.04 6.75
N ILE A 244 -0.42 -34.01 5.47
CA ILE A 244 -1.40 -33.93 4.39
C ILE A 244 -1.76 -35.37 4.02
N ARG A 245 -3.02 -35.73 4.19
CA ARG A 245 -3.51 -37.10 4.05
C ARG A 245 -4.61 -37.17 3.00
N ARG A 246 -4.45 -38.02 1.99
CA ARG A 246 -5.46 -38.23 0.94
C ARG A 246 -6.24 -39.50 1.19
N GLU A 247 -7.56 -39.39 1.17
CA GLU A 247 -8.49 -40.50 1.24
C GLU A 247 -8.90 -40.94 -0.17
N GLY A 248 -8.64 -42.21 -0.49
CA GLY A 248 -9.05 -42.82 -1.76
C GLY A 248 -10.50 -43.28 -1.75
N GLY A 249 -11.06 -43.58 -2.93
CA GLY A 249 -12.43 -44.10 -3.07
C GLY A 249 -12.66 -45.48 -2.43
N ASP A 250 -11.61 -46.13 -1.95
CA ASP A 250 -11.63 -47.37 -1.15
C ASP A 250 -11.72 -47.10 0.38
N GLY A 251 -11.83 -45.84 0.80
CA GLY A 251 -11.84 -45.41 2.19
C GLY A 251 -10.47 -45.49 2.89
N ARG A 252 -9.38 -45.75 2.15
CA ARG A 252 -8.03 -45.78 2.72
C ARG A 252 -7.41 -44.39 2.70
N VAL A 253 -6.95 -43.96 3.87
CA VAL A 253 -6.21 -42.71 4.06
C VAL A 253 -4.71 -42.97 3.93
N ARG A 254 -4.02 -42.18 3.11
CA ARG A 254 -2.56 -42.24 2.93
C ARG A 254 -1.95 -40.87 3.19
N VAL A 255 -0.86 -40.84 3.92
CA VAL A 255 -0.03 -39.63 4.07
C VAL A 255 0.63 -39.38 2.72
N VAL A 256 0.32 -38.25 2.10
CA VAL A 256 0.92 -37.84 0.83
C VAL A 256 2.07 -36.88 1.05
N ASP A 257 2.02 -36.10 2.13
CA ASP A 257 3.02 -35.08 2.40
C ASP A 257 3.04 -34.62 3.87
N ARG A 258 4.06 -33.86 4.25
CA ARG A 258 4.21 -33.22 5.56
C ARG A 258 4.66 -31.77 5.39
N SER A 259 4.14 -30.90 6.26
CA SER A 259 4.47 -29.48 6.31
C SER A 259 4.71 -29.01 7.74
N GLY A 260 5.48 -27.94 7.87
CA GLY A 260 5.92 -27.40 9.17
C GLY A 260 6.00 -25.88 9.16
N PRO A 261 6.62 -25.28 10.20
CA PRO A 261 6.64 -23.84 10.37
C PRO A 261 7.29 -23.13 9.19
N GLY A 262 6.67 -22.04 8.72
CA GLY A 262 7.11 -21.29 7.55
C GLY A 262 6.42 -21.69 6.24
N GLU A 263 5.62 -22.77 6.23
CA GLU A 263 4.93 -23.24 5.03
C GLU A 263 3.45 -22.83 5.02
N PHE A 264 2.91 -22.66 3.81
CA PHE A 264 1.47 -22.49 3.60
C PHE A 264 0.79 -23.85 3.41
N ILE A 265 -0.48 -23.93 3.80
CA ILE A 265 -1.36 -25.06 3.52
C ILE A 265 -2.73 -24.58 3.04
N GLY A 266 -3.35 -25.39 2.18
CA GLY A 266 -4.72 -25.18 1.71
C GLY A 266 -4.86 -24.12 0.61
N GLU A 267 -3.75 -23.59 0.10
CA GLU A 267 -3.68 -22.61 -0.98
C GLU A 267 -4.25 -23.13 -2.30
N GLU A 268 -4.05 -24.41 -2.64
CA GLU A 268 -4.48 -24.97 -3.94
C GLU A 268 -6.00 -24.88 -4.14
N GLY A 269 -6.77 -25.15 -3.07
CA GLY A 269 -8.22 -25.04 -3.11
C GLY A 269 -8.70 -23.61 -3.32
N ILE A 270 -7.98 -22.63 -2.74
CA ILE A 270 -8.26 -21.20 -2.92
C ILE A 270 -7.94 -20.76 -4.35
N ALA A 271 -6.74 -21.09 -4.85
CA ALA A 271 -6.28 -20.68 -6.18
C ALA A 271 -7.11 -21.29 -7.32
N THR A 272 -7.57 -22.54 -7.15
CA THR A 272 -8.30 -23.27 -8.21
C THR A 272 -9.82 -23.19 -8.08
N GLY A 273 -10.35 -22.73 -6.94
CA GLY A 273 -11.77 -22.78 -6.61
C GLY A 273 -12.35 -24.20 -6.48
N ARG A 274 -11.49 -25.21 -6.39
CA ARG A 274 -11.90 -26.62 -6.25
C ARG A 274 -12.01 -26.99 -4.76
N PRO A 275 -12.85 -28.00 -4.42
CA PRO A 275 -12.87 -28.56 -3.07
C PRO A 275 -11.49 -29.07 -2.65
N ARG A 276 -11.23 -29.13 -1.34
CA ARG A 276 -9.95 -29.60 -0.80
C ARG A 276 -9.64 -31.01 -1.29
N ASN A 277 -8.41 -31.21 -1.76
CA ASN A 277 -7.97 -32.48 -2.36
C ASN A 277 -7.34 -33.47 -1.36
N ALA A 278 -7.19 -33.07 -0.10
CA ALA A 278 -6.63 -33.84 0.99
C ALA A 278 -7.06 -33.26 2.35
N HIS A 279 -7.03 -34.10 3.38
CA HIS A 279 -7.09 -33.70 4.78
C HIS A 279 -5.75 -33.09 5.21
N VAL A 280 -5.77 -32.14 6.13
CA VAL A 280 -4.58 -31.66 6.82
C VAL A 280 -4.75 -31.87 8.31
N VAL A 281 -3.90 -32.71 8.91
CA VAL A 281 -4.04 -33.17 10.29
C VAL A 281 -2.83 -32.75 11.10
N ALA A 282 -3.07 -32.14 12.27
CA ALA A 282 -2.04 -31.78 13.23
C ALA A 282 -1.33 -33.04 13.75
N VAL A 283 -0.01 -33.09 13.62
CA VAL A 283 0.84 -34.15 14.21
C VAL A 283 1.18 -33.80 15.65
N ASP A 284 1.55 -32.53 15.87
CA ASP A 284 1.81 -31.91 17.17
C ASP A 284 0.81 -30.78 17.41
N ASP A 285 0.90 -30.08 18.54
CA ASP A 285 0.14 -28.84 18.73
C ASP A 285 0.59 -27.77 17.71
N VAL A 286 -0.34 -27.30 16.89
CA VAL A 286 -0.09 -26.39 15.77
C VAL A 286 -0.67 -25.02 16.07
N THR A 287 0.12 -23.97 15.81
CA THR A 287 -0.39 -22.59 15.75
C THR A 287 -0.23 -22.08 14.32
N SER A 288 -1.27 -21.47 13.75
CA SER A 288 -1.24 -20.95 12.39
C SER A 288 -1.86 -19.55 12.27
N LEU A 289 -1.49 -18.82 11.22
CA LEU A 289 -2.24 -17.67 10.74
C LEU A 289 -3.24 -18.16 9.68
N ALA A 290 -4.53 -18.05 9.97
CA ALA A 290 -5.61 -18.36 9.03
C ALA A 290 -5.99 -17.10 8.24
N PHE A 291 -5.97 -17.19 6.91
CA PHE A 291 -6.35 -16.13 5.98
C PHE A 291 -7.76 -16.41 5.45
N ARG A 292 -8.72 -15.57 5.86
CA ARG A 292 -10.14 -15.69 5.52
C ARG A 292 -10.64 -14.52 4.68
N ALA A 293 -11.54 -14.79 3.75
CA ALA A 293 -12.33 -13.74 3.11
C ALA A 293 -13.24 -13.07 4.15
N SER A 294 -13.34 -11.75 4.12
CA SER A 294 -14.38 -11.03 4.86
C SER A 294 -15.78 -11.48 4.45
N ASP A 295 -16.68 -11.69 5.41
CA ASP A 295 -18.13 -11.72 5.13
C ASP A 295 -18.52 -10.33 4.59
N PRO A 296 -19.11 -10.23 3.38
CA PRO A 296 -19.58 -8.97 2.82
C PRO A 296 -20.48 -8.17 3.78
N ALA A 297 -21.17 -8.84 4.71
CA ALA A 297 -22.06 -8.21 5.69
C ALA A 297 -21.35 -7.57 6.91
N SER A 298 -20.08 -7.92 7.15
CA SER A 298 -19.33 -7.48 8.35
C SER A 298 -18.67 -6.10 8.22
N LEU A 299 -18.70 -5.50 7.03
CA LEU A 299 -18.28 -4.11 6.78
C LEU A 299 -19.38 -3.12 7.21
N GLY A 300 -19.69 -3.10 8.51
CA GLY A 300 -20.52 -2.08 9.14
C GLY A 300 -19.78 -0.74 9.26
N GLY A 301 -19.58 -0.06 8.12
CA GLY A 301 -19.21 1.36 8.02
C GLY A 301 -20.29 2.12 7.23
N PRO A 302 -20.42 3.45 7.38
CA PRO A 302 -21.65 4.18 7.05
C PRO A 302 -22.09 3.97 5.59
N ALA A 303 -23.28 3.37 5.47
CA ALA A 303 -24.25 3.37 4.38
C ALA A 303 -23.75 3.13 2.93
N GLU A 304 -24.54 2.33 2.22
CA GLU A 304 -24.61 2.09 0.77
C GLU A 304 -24.75 3.34 -0.13
N GLN A 305 -24.28 4.52 0.28
CA GLN A 305 -24.30 5.73 -0.54
C GLN A 305 -22.97 5.85 -1.27
N GLU A 306 -23.03 5.57 -2.58
CA GLU A 306 -21.93 5.59 -3.57
C GLU A 306 -21.08 4.31 -3.64
N ARG A 307 -21.62 3.28 -4.27
CA ARG A 307 -20.76 2.33 -5.01
C ARG A 307 -19.96 3.13 -6.03
N PRO A 308 -18.61 3.20 -5.94
CA PRO A 308 -17.82 3.92 -6.93
C PRO A 308 -18.09 3.31 -8.30
N ARG A 309 -18.29 4.16 -9.32
CA ARG A 309 -18.30 3.67 -10.71
C ARG A 309 -16.91 3.07 -10.96
N THR A 310 -16.83 1.80 -11.35
CA THR A 310 -15.54 1.15 -11.65
C THR A 310 -15.27 1.17 -13.15
N ARG A 311 -14.01 1.38 -13.55
CA ARG A 311 -13.52 1.20 -14.91
C ARG A 311 -12.57 0.01 -14.98
N SER A 312 -12.64 -0.75 -16.07
CA SER A 312 -11.67 -1.83 -16.33
C SER A 312 -10.37 -1.25 -16.87
N LEU A 313 -9.25 -1.63 -16.26
CA LEU A 313 -7.90 -1.39 -16.76
C LEU A 313 -7.55 -2.42 -17.86
N PRO A 314 -6.57 -2.12 -18.74
CA PRO A 314 -6.01 -3.09 -19.67
C PRO A 314 -5.44 -4.35 -19.00
N SER A 315 -5.06 -4.27 -17.72
CA SER A 315 -4.66 -5.42 -16.89
C SER A 315 -5.81 -6.35 -16.52
N GLY A 316 -7.06 -5.95 -16.75
CA GLY A 316 -8.27 -6.65 -16.30
C GLY A 316 -8.79 -6.18 -14.94
N ASP A 317 -8.02 -5.39 -14.19
CA ASP A 317 -8.42 -4.87 -12.88
C ASP A 317 -9.57 -3.86 -12.98
N ARG A 318 -10.45 -3.85 -11.98
CA ARG A 318 -11.47 -2.80 -11.82
C ARG A 318 -10.97 -1.76 -10.85
N VAL A 319 -10.79 -0.53 -11.35
CA VAL A 319 -10.40 0.62 -10.51
C VAL A 319 -11.51 1.64 -10.44
N ASP A 320 -11.46 2.49 -9.42
CA ASP A 320 -12.38 3.62 -9.29
C ASP A 320 -12.32 4.53 -10.53
N ALA A 321 -13.47 4.92 -11.09
CA ALA A 321 -13.56 5.79 -12.25
C ALA A 321 -12.97 7.19 -12.01
N ARG A 322 -12.76 7.58 -10.75
CA ARG A 322 -12.06 8.81 -10.38
C ARG A 322 -10.57 8.78 -10.72
N VAL A 323 -9.96 7.59 -10.83
CA VAL A 323 -8.56 7.43 -11.21
C VAL A 323 -8.33 7.99 -12.61
N SER A 324 -7.55 9.06 -12.72
CA SER A 324 -7.21 9.68 -14.00
C SER A 324 -5.80 9.32 -14.47
N THR A 325 -4.96 8.78 -13.58
CA THR A 325 -3.55 8.54 -13.86
C THR A 325 -3.06 7.30 -13.11
N CYS A 326 -2.46 6.37 -13.84
CA CYS A 326 -1.82 5.18 -13.29
C CYS A 326 -0.35 5.22 -13.71
N ILE A 327 0.56 5.03 -12.77
CA ILE A 327 2.00 4.99 -13.04
C ILE A 327 2.48 3.57 -12.77
N ASP A 328 2.96 2.90 -13.81
CA ASP A 328 3.72 1.66 -13.65
C ASP A 328 5.09 1.98 -13.05
N VAL A 329 5.33 1.44 -11.87
CA VAL A 329 6.53 1.60 -11.05
C VAL A 329 7.17 0.24 -10.76
N SER A 330 6.84 -0.80 -11.51
CA SER A 330 7.30 -2.19 -11.28
C SER A 330 8.82 -2.29 -11.18
N ASP A 331 9.56 -1.56 -12.02
CA ASP A 331 11.03 -1.52 -11.99
C ASP A 331 11.61 -0.75 -10.79
N PHE A 332 10.77 0.00 -10.07
CA PHE A 332 11.14 0.84 -8.93
C PHE A 332 10.64 0.30 -7.60
N VAL A 333 9.94 -0.84 -7.60
CA VAL A 333 9.41 -1.47 -6.38
C VAL A 333 10.51 -1.76 -5.36
N GLY A 334 11.68 -2.22 -5.81
CA GLY A 334 12.82 -2.42 -4.91
C GLY A 334 13.25 -1.15 -4.16
N HIS A 335 13.18 0.03 -4.81
CA HIS A 335 13.45 1.31 -4.14
C HIS A 335 12.38 1.62 -3.09
N LYS A 336 11.10 1.41 -3.43
CA LYS A 336 9.97 1.60 -2.51
C LYS A 336 10.10 0.72 -1.26
N ILE A 337 10.43 -0.57 -1.42
CA ILE A 337 10.56 -1.49 -0.29
C ILE A 337 11.75 -1.15 0.61
N ARG A 338 12.91 -0.77 0.05
CA ARG A 338 14.03 -0.28 0.86
C ARG A 338 13.71 1.02 1.58
N ALA A 339 12.97 1.93 0.95
CA ALA A 339 12.48 3.14 1.58
C ALA A 339 11.50 2.85 2.73
N THR A 340 10.59 1.88 2.56
CA THR A 340 9.70 1.42 3.62
C THR A 340 10.50 0.86 4.80
N ALA A 341 11.50 0.01 4.53
CA ALA A 341 12.36 -0.55 5.58
C ALA A 341 13.22 0.52 6.30
N ALA A 342 13.51 1.64 5.63
CA ALA A 342 14.20 2.78 6.24
C ALA A 342 13.35 3.46 7.32
N HIS A 343 12.02 3.37 7.24
CA HIS A 343 11.06 3.77 8.28
C HIS A 343 10.95 2.72 9.40
N ARG A 344 12.09 2.27 9.93
CA ARG A 344 12.19 1.10 10.82
C ARG A 344 11.36 1.20 12.11
N SER A 345 11.18 2.40 12.65
CA SER A 345 10.32 2.62 13.82
C SER A 345 8.86 2.25 13.55
N GLN A 346 8.46 2.18 12.28
CA GLN A 346 7.10 1.94 11.79
C GLN A 346 6.99 0.60 11.05
N TYR A 347 7.98 0.29 10.22
CA TYR A 347 8.06 -0.91 9.39
C TYR A 347 9.38 -1.65 9.67
N PRO A 348 9.46 -2.42 10.76
CA PRO A 348 10.64 -3.23 11.08
C PRO A 348 10.63 -4.51 10.23
N ILE A 349 10.93 -4.32 8.95
CA ILE A 349 10.88 -5.33 7.91
C ILE A 349 12.25 -5.46 7.24
N ASP A 350 12.53 -6.64 6.70
CA ASP A 350 13.71 -6.86 5.85
C ASP A 350 13.30 -6.66 4.37
N PRO A 351 13.99 -5.81 3.59
CA PRO A 351 13.67 -5.62 2.17
C PRO A 351 13.65 -6.90 1.33
N GLU A 352 14.38 -7.94 1.72
CA GLU A 352 14.51 -9.21 0.98
C GLU A 352 13.46 -10.25 1.40
N MET A 353 12.53 -9.89 2.29
CA MET A 353 11.61 -10.85 2.90
C MET A 353 10.50 -11.39 1.97
N PHE A 354 10.17 -10.65 0.90
CA PHE A 354 9.18 -11.06 -0.09
C PHE A 354 9.87 -11.24 -1.43
N PRO A 355 9.53 -12.29 -2.21
CA PRO A 355 9.97 -12.40 -3.59
C PRO A 355 9.59 -11.17 -4.43
N ASP A 356 10.48 -10.78 -5.32
CA ASP A 356 10.31 -9.62 -6.21
C ASP A 356 9.02 -9.69 -7.04
N SER A 357 8.61 -10.89 -7.47
CA SER A 357 7.36 -11.09 -8.23
C SER A 357 6.12 -10.64 -7.45
N ILE A 358 6.01 -11.01 -6.17
CA ILE A 358 4.88 -10.58 -5.32
C ILE A 358 4.91 -9.07 -5.12
N LEU A 359 6.10 -8.55 -4.81
CA LEU A 359 6.26 -7.12 -4.54
C LEU A 359 5.86 -6.28 -5.76
N ARG A 360 6.21 -6.74 -6.97
CA ARG A 360 5.77 -6.10 -8.23
C ARG A 360 4.27 -6.17 -8.44
N GLU A 361 3.63 -7.30 -8.14
CA GLU A 361 2.19 -7.43 -8.26
C GLU A 361 1.43 -6.53 -7.26
N MET A 362 1.95 -6.41 -6.04
CA MET A 362 1.33 -5.62 -4.97
C MET A 362 1.57 -4.11 -5.12
N PHE A 363 2.80 -3.72 -5.48
CA PHE A 363 3.27 -2.34 -5.41
C PHE A 363 3.74 -1.77 -6.76
N GLY A 364 3.60 -2.53 -7.85
CA GLY A 364 4.09 -2.14 -9.19
C GLY A 364 3.24 -1.09 -9.89
N VAL A 365 2.07 -0.73 -9.35
CA VAL A 365 1.24 0.35 -9.90
C VAL A 365 0.81 1.30 -8.78
N GLU A 366 1.00 2.60 -9.02
CA GLU A 366 0.51 3.68 -8.16
C GLU A 366 -0.55 4.50 -8.89
N TYR A 367 -1.61 4.89 -8.18
CA TYR A 367 -2.79 5.50 -8.76
C TYR A 367 -3.00 6.92 -8.23
N PHE A 368 -3.43 7.79 -9.14
CA PHE A 368 -3.61 9.20 -8.86
C PHE A 368 -4.87 9.76 -9.51
N ILE A 369 -5.43 10.79 -8.88
CA ILE A 369 -6.48 11.64 -9.42
C ILE A 369 -5.85 13.00 -9.73
N ARG A 370 -5.89 13.39 -11.00
CA ARG A 370 -5.42 14.69 -11.48
C ARG A 370 -6.50 15.73 -11.15
N VAL A 371 -6.13 16.69 -10.32
CA VAL A 371 -7.01 17.78 -9.88
C VAL A 371 -6.75 19.04 -10.68
N LEU A 372 -5.47 19.32 -10.98
CA LEU A 372 -5.09 20.51 -11.76
C LEU A 372 -4.20 20.15 -12.96
N PRO A 373 -4.31 20.90 -14.07
CA PRO A 373 -5.44 21.77 -14.41
C PRO A 373 -6.77 21.01 -14.41
N GLU A 374 -7.86 21.71 -14.10
CA GLU A 374 -9.20 21.11 -14.11
C GLU A 374 -9.53 20.63 -15.53
N PRO A 375 -10.22 19.49 -15.70
CA PRO A 375 -10.65 19.04 -17.02
C PRO A 375 -11.48 20.14 -17.69
N GLU A 376 -11.23 20.40 -18.97
CA GLU A 376 -12.09 21.29 -19.73
C GLU A 376 -13.53 20.73 -19.73
N LEU A 377 -14.47 21.53 -19.24
CA LEU A 377 -15.89 21.17 -19.28
C LEU A 377 -16.31 21.10 -20.75
N ALA A 378 -16.88 19.97 -21.16
CA ALA A 378 -17.48 19.85 -22.48
C ALA A 378 -18.54 20.96 -22.63
N THR A 379 -18.34 21.85 -23.59
CA THR A 379 -19.25 22.99 -23.85
C THR A 379 -20.47 22.59 -24.67
N SER A 380 -20.55 21.33 -25.09
CA SER A 380 -21.62 20.75 -25.87
C SER A 380 -21.99 19.37 -25.32
N LEU A 381 -23.29 19.07 -25.32
CA LEU A 381 -23.80 17.74 -25.01
C LEU A 381 -23.74 16.78 -26.22
N LEU A 382 -23.33 17.27 -27.40
CA LEU A 382 -23.49 16.60 -28.69
C LEU A 382 -22.23 16.58 -29.56
N ASP A 383 -21.06 16.97 -29.04
CA ASP A 383 -19.85 16.98 -29.87
C ASP A 383 -19.21 15.57 -29.88
N ASP A 384 -19.10 15.00 -31.09
CA ASP A 384 -18.61 13.66 -31.45
C ASP A 384 -17.13 13.37 -31.10
#